data_AF-A0AAU3DAM1-F1
#
_entry.id   AF-A0AAU3DAM1-F1
#
_cell.length_a   1.000
_cell.length_b   1.000
_cell.length_c   1.000
_cell.angle_alpha   90.00
_cell.angle_beta   90.00
_cell.angle_gamma   90.00
#
_symmetry.space_group_name_H-M   'P 1'
#
loop_
_entity.id
_entity.type
_entity.pdbx_description
1 polymer ?
#
loop_
_entity_poly.entity_id
_entity_poly.type
_entity_poly.pdbx_seq_one_letter_code
_entity_poly.pdbx_strand_id
1 'polypeptide(L)'
;MGASPRQRLSAAERRKKALQLWLAGIDLRTIADQVGYADASAAKKAIDRAIEESITREKEDVDALRRAELMRYDRVQAAHWGKAMQGDAKASGIVLKCIEGRERLRGLAAPTRVSIDAQQLGDEILATLDAAMGGDAGDDAG
;
A
#
# COMPACT_ATOMS: atom_id res chain seq x y z
N MET A 1 -8.45 -6.72 -43.61
CA MET A 1 -8.05 -5.43 -43.00
C MET A 1 -8.35 -5.51 -41.52
N GLY A 2 -7.38 -5.81 -40.66
CA GLY A 2 -6.71 -4.87 -39.72
C GLY A 2 -6.62 -5.61 -38.37
N ALA A 3 -5.55 -5.60 -37.58
CA ALA A 3 -4.53 -4.59 -37.32
C ALA A 3 -3.09 -5.08 -37.53
N SER A 4 -2.17 -4.14 -37.73
CA SER A 4 -0.73 -4.35 -37.82
C SER A 4 -0.19 -5.17 -36.62
N PRO A 5 0.74 -6.13 -36.82
CA PRO A 5 1.35 -6.95 -35.75
C PRO A 5 2.06 -6.17 -34.62
N ARG A 6 2.13 -4.83 -34.71
CA ARG A 6 3.01 -3.98 -33.90
C ARG A 6 2.50 -3.58 -32.51
N GLN A 7 1.25 -3.85 -32.12
CA GLN A 7 0.77 -3.47 -30.77
C GLN A 7 -0.19 -4.51 -30.16
N ARG A 8 0.26 -5.77 -30.05
CA ARG A 8 -0.36 -6.66 -29.05
C ARG A 8 0.10 -6.19 -27.68
N LEU A 9 -0.82 -5.60 -26.91
CA LEU A 9 -0.55 -5.27 -25.51
C LEU A 9 -0.03 -6.51 -24.80
N SER A 10 1.09 -6.36 -24.10
CA SER A 10 1.64 -7.41 -23.26
C SER A 10 0.60 -7.85 -22.24
N ALA A 11 0.75 -9.07 -21.71
CA ALA A 11 -0.14 -9.55 -20.66
C ALA A 11 -0.13 -8.62 -19.42
N ALA A 12 0.98 -7.92 -19.15
CA ALA A 12 1.08 -6.94 -18.07
C ALA A 12 0.28 -5.66 -18.36
N GLU A 13 0.41 -5.10 -19.58
CA GLU A 13 -0.34 -3.90 -19.97
C GLU A 13 -1.85 -4.15 -20.03
N ARG A 14 -2.27 -5.32 -20.50
CA ARG A 14 -3.69 -5.73 -20.48
C ARG A 14 -4.23 -5.80 -19.06
N ARG A 15 -3.46 -6.34 -18.11
CA ARG A 15 -3.85 -6.37 -16.69
C ARG A 15 -3.95 -4.97 -16.09
N LYS A 16 -2.98 -4.10 -16.36
CA LYS A 16 -3.01 -2.70 -15.93
C LYS A 16 -4.22 -1.95 -16.47
N LYS A 17 -4.52 -2.11 -17.76
CA LYS A 17 -5.68 -1.48 -18.40
C LYS A 17 -7.00 -2.01 -17.85
N ALA A 18 -7.10 -3.31 -17.61
CA ALA A 18 -8.28 -3.92 -16.98
C ALA A 18 -8.53 -3.39 -15.57
N LEU A 19 -7.47 -3.25 -14.75
CA LEU A 19 -7.55 -2.65 -13.43
C LEU A 19 -8.02 -1.18 -13.49
N GLN A 20 -7.50 -0.39 -14.43
CA GLN A 20 -7.90 1.00 -14.61
C GLN A 20 -9.39 1.15 -15.00
N LEU A 21 -9.87 0.31 -15.93
CA LEU A 21 -11.28 0.32 -16.33
C LEU A 21 -12.20 -0.14 -15.19
N TRP A 22 -11.76 -1.12 -14.39
CA TRP A 22 -12.50 -1.56 -13.22
C TRP A 22 -12.62 -0.47 -12.15
N LEU A 23 -11.52 0.26 -11.89
CA LEU A 23 -11.54 1.42 -10.98
C LEU A 23 -12.42 2.57 -11.49
N ALA A 24 -12.60 2.69 -12.81
CA ALA A 24 -13.52 3.63 -13.44
C ALA A 24 -14.99 3.17 -13.43
N GLY A 25 -15.29 2.02 -12.80
CA GLY A 25 -16.66 1.51 -12.65
C GLY A 25 -17.20 0.70 -13.84
N ILE A 26 -16.35 0.31 -14.80
CA ILE A 26 -16.78 -0.48 -15.96
C ILE A 26 -17.03 -1.95 -15.55
N ASP A 27 -18.06 -2.58 -16.11
CA ASP A 27 -18.39 -3.97 -15.82
C ASP A 27 -17.39 -4.98 -16.45
N LEU A 28 -17.33 -6.18 -15.87
CA LEU A 28 -16.32 -7.19 -16.23
C LEU A 28 -16.45 -7.73 -17.66
N ARG A 29 -17.66 -7.77 -18.23
CA ARG A 29 -17.87 -8.26 -19.61
C ARG A 29 -17.34 -7.22 -20.59
N THR A 30 -17.71 -5.95 -20.38
CA THR A 30 -17.20 -4.84 -21.18
C THR A 30 -15.68 -4.72 -21.08
N ILE A 31 -15.10 -4.93 -19.87
CA ILE A 31 -13.63 -4.97 -19.69
C ILE A 31 -13.01 -6.13 -20.49
N ALA A 32 -13.62 -7.31 -20.47
CA ALA A 32 -13.12 -8.47 -21.21
C ALA A 32 -13.05 -8.17 -22.71
N ASP A 33 -14.11 -7.59 -23.28
CA ASP A 33 -14.17 -7.25 -24.69
C ASP A 33 -13.17 -6.13 -25.07
N GLN A 34 -13.06 -5.08 -24.24
CA GLN A 34 -12.17 -3.95 -24.51
C GLN A 34 -10.68 -4.28 -24.39
N VAL A 35 -10.32 -5.24 -23.54
CA VAL A 35 -8.92 -5.63 -23.27
C VAL A 35 -8.52 -6.90 -24.04
N GLY A 36 -9.50 -7.66 -24.54
CA GLY A 36 -9.28 -8.91 -25.26
C GLY A 36 -9.04 -10.10 -24.33
N TYR A 37 -9.86 -10.23 -23.28
CA TYR A 37 -9.97 -11.47 -22.50
C TYR A 37 -11.11 -12.35 -23.05
N ALA A 38 -11.02 -13.65 -22.79
CA ALA A 38 -11.98 -14.62 -23.30
C ALA A 38 -13.40 -14.44 -22.71
N ASP A 39 -13.47 -14.01 -21.45
CA ASP A 39 -14.72 -13.82 -20.72
C ASP A 39 -14.52 -12.93 -19.47
N ALA A 40 -15.63 -12.62 -18.79
CA ALA A 40 -15.64 -11.84 -17.56
C ALA A 40 -14.85 -12.49 -16.40
N SER A 41 -14.76 -13.82 -16.34
CA SER A 41 -13.97 -14.53 -15.32
C SER A 41 -12.46 -14.33 -15.54
N ALA A 42 -12.02 -14.38 -16.80
CA ALA A 42 -10.65 -14.09 -17.19
C ALA A 42 -10.29 -12.62 -16.91
N ALA A 43 -11.21 -11.68 -17.16
CA ALA A 43 -11.03 -10.28 -16.76
C ALA A 43 -10.90 -10.11 -15.25
N LYS A 44 -11.77 -10.76 -14.46
CA LYS A 44 -11.70 -10.72 -12.99
C LYS A 44 -10.37 -11.27 -12.45
N LYS A 45 -9.93 -12.44 -12.91
CA LYS A 45 -8.63 -13.03 -12.55
C LYS A 45 -7.45 -12.11 -12.89
N ALA A 46 -7.53 -11.43 -14.03
CA ALA A 46 -6.51 -10.49 -14.47
C ALA A 46 -6.44 -9.24 -13.56
N ILE A 47 -7.59 -8.72 -13.13
CA ILE A 47 -7.71 -7.61 -12.19
C ILE A 47 -7.17 -8.02 -10.81
N ASP A 48 -7.59 -9.17 -10.28
CA ASP A 48 -7.15 -9.66 -8.97
C ASP A 48 -5.63 -9.85 -8.93
N ARG A 49 -5.05 -10.40 -10.00
CA ARG A 49 -3.58 -10.50 -10.15
C ARG A 49 -2.90 -9.14 -10.22
N ALA A 50 -3.51 -8.15 -10.89
CA ALA A 50 -2.94 -6.80 -10.97
C ALA A 50 -2.92 -6.12 -9.59
N ILE A 51 -3.97 -6.33 -8.78
CA ILE A 51 -4.06 -5.85 -7.40
C ILE A 51 -3.00 -6.53 -6.54
N GLU A 52 -2.90 -7.85 -6.58
CA GLU A 52 -1.90 -8.62 -5.82
C GLU A 52 -0.47 -8.19 -6.18
N GLU A 53 -0.15 -8.04 -7.46
CA GLU A 53 1.15 -7.54 -7.89
C GLU A 53 1.42 -6.10 -7.44
N SER A 54 0.40 -5.25 -7.38
CA SER A 54 0.54 -3.88 -6.86
C SER A 54 0.88 -3.90 -5.37
N ILE A 55 0.14 -4.70 -4.58
CA ILE A 55 0.37 -4.86 -3.15
C ILE A 55 1.76 -5.44 -2.88
N THR A 56 2.17 -6.46 -3.64
CA THR A 56 3.49 -7.07 -3.49
C THR A 56 4.60 -6.08 -3.82
N ARG A 57 4.50 -5.33 -4.92
CA ARG A 57 5.49 -4.29 -5.26
C ARG A 57 5.57 -3.22 -4.18
N GLU A 58 4.43 -2.73 -3.70
CA GLU A 58 4.40 -1.73 -2.62
C GLU A 58 5.05 -2.27 -1.34
N LYS A 59 4.79 -3.53 -0.97
CA LYS A 59 5.47 -4.20 0.14
C LYS A 59 6.97 -4.31 -0.08
N GLU A 60 7.41 -4.73 -1.26
CA GLU A 60 8.84 -4.83 -1.61
C GLU A 60 9.54 -3.46 -1.54
N ASP A 61 8.88 -2.40 -2.01
CA ASP A 61 9.38 -1.03 -1.94
C ASP A 61 9.50 -0.55 -0.49
N VAL A 62 8.47 -0.77 0.33
CA VAL A 62 8.48 -0.45 1.76
C VAL A 62 9.58 -1.23 2.49
N ASP A 63 9.76 -2.51 2.17
CA ASP A 63 10.81 -3.34 2.75
C ASP A 63 12.22 -2.89 2.31
N ALA A 64 12.38 -2.47 1.06
CA ALA A 64 13.64 -1.92 0.55
C ALA A 64 14.00 -0.61 1.26
N LEU A 65 13.03 0.29 1.45
CA LEU A 65 13.20 1.53 2.22
C LEU A 65 13.55 1.23 3.68
N ARG A 66 12.85 0.28 4.32
CA ARG A 66 13.16 -0.16 5.69
C ARG A 66 14.59 -0.68 5.81
N ARG A 67 15.04 -1.53 4.87
CA ARG A 67 16.42 -2.04 4.84
C ARG A 67 17.44 -0.92 4.67
N ALA A 68 17.17 0.03 3.76
CA ALA A 68 18.04 1.18 3.55
C ALA A 68 18.21 2.01 4.83
N GLU A 69 17.12 2.22 5.57
CA GLU A 69 17.15 2.97 6.82
C GLU A 69 17.86 2.22 7.95
N LEU A 70 17.65 0.90 8.06
CA LEU A 70 18.43 0.06 8.98
C LEU A 70 19.94 0.16 8.73
N MET A 71 20.37 0.14 7.47
CA MET A 71 21.78 0.30 7.11
C MET A 71 22.33 1.69 7.47
N ARG A 72 21.51 2.74 7.42
CA ARG A 72 21.91 4.09 7.87
C ARG A 72 22.11 4.11 9.38
N TYR A 73 21.18 3.54 10.15
CA TYR A 73 21.32 3.40 11.60
C TYR A 73 22.56 2.59 11.99
N ASP A 74 22.81 1.47 11.31
CA ASP A 74 23.99 0.63 11.56
C ASP A 74 25.29 1.40 11.33
N ARG A 75 25.37 2.22 10.28
CA ARG A 75 26.53 3.09 10.01
C ARG A 75 26.75 4.14 11.10
N VAL A 76 25.69 4.83 11.53
CA VAL A 76 25.79 5.86 12.59
C VAL A 76 26.20 5.22 13.92
N GLN A 77 25.62 4.07 14.25
CA GLN A 77 25.99 3.33 15.44
C GLN A 77 27.45 2.88 15.40
N ALA A 78 27.92 2.29 14.30
CA ALA A 78 29.31 1.86 14.16
C ALA A 78 30.29 3.03 14.34
N ALA A 79 29.97 4.21 13.80
CA ALA A 79 30.80 5.41 13.92
C ALA A 79 30.93 5.94 15.37
N HIS A 80 29.96 5.65 16.24
CA HIS A 80 29.95 6.14 17.62
C HIS A 80 30.19 5.06 18.67
N TRP A 81 30.12 3.78 18.28
CA TRP A 81 30.22 2.63 19.18
C TRP A 81 31.49 2.66 20.03
N GLY A 82 32.66 2.87 19.41
CA GLY A 82 33.94 2.89 20.13
C GLY A 82 33.98 3.94 21.23
N LYS A 83 33.49 5.15 20.96
CA LYS A 83 33.43 6.23 21.96
C LYS A 83 32.41 5.95 23.07
N ALA A 84 31.24 5.41 22.70
CA ALA A 84 30.22 5.02 23.67
C ALA A 84 30.75 3.98 24.67
N MET A 85 31.49 2.97 24.20
CA MET A 85 32.10 1.95 25.05
C MET A 85 33.22 2.48 25.95
N GLN A 86 33.77 3.65 25.64
CA GLN A 86 34.76 4.35 26.47
C GLN A 86 34.12 5.32 27.47
N GLY A 87 32.78 5.35 27.57
CA GLY A 87 32.05 6.17 28.54
C GLY A 87 31.69 7.58 28.06
N ASP A 88 31.85 7.89 26.76
CA ASP A 88 31.38 9.16 26.20
C ASP A 88 29.84 9.19 26.21
N ALA A 89 29.26 10.00 27.12
CA ALA A 89 27.81 10.09 27.30
C ALA A 89 27.06 10.56 26.04
N LYS A 90 27.68 11.43 25.23
CA LYS A 90 27.08 11.93 23.99
C LYS A 90 27.04 10.83 22.93
N ALA A 91 28.13 10.08 22.77
CA ALA A 91 28.20 8.93 21.87
C ALA A 91 27.22 7.83 22.30
N SER A 92 27.14 7.54 23.60
CA SER A 92 26.17 6.58 24.17
C SER A 92 24.73 6.99 23.86
N GLY A 93 24.39 8.28 24.02
CA GLY A 93 23.06 8.80 23.65
C GLY A 93 22.73 8.64 22.16
N ILE A 94 23.71 8.80 21.27
CA ILE A 94 23.50 8.58 19.82
C ILE A 94 23.30 7.08 19.52
N VAL A 95 24.11 6.22 20.13
CA VAL A 95 24.01 4.76 19.96
C VAL A 95 22.64 4.25 20.45
N LEU A 96 22.18 4.70 21.62
CA LEU A 96 20.86 4.33 22.14
C LEU A 96 19.73 4.74 21.18
N LYS A 97 19.76 5.97 20.64
CA LYS A 97 18.79 6.41 19.62
C LYS A 97 18.81 5.57 18.35
N CYS A 98 19.99 5.09 17.94
CA CYS A 98 20.11 4.18 16.80
C CYS A 98 19.52 2.79 17.11
N ILE A 99 19.69 2.29 18.33
CA ILE A 99 19.06 1.04 18.80
C ILE A 99 17.53 1.19 18.78
N GLU A 100 16.98 2.24 19.39
CA GLU A 100 15.54 2.52 19.40
C GLU A 100 14.96 2.67 17.99
N GLY A 101 15.68 3.34 17.08
CA GLY A 101 15.30 3.46 15.67
C GLY A 101 15.17 2.10 14.98
N ARG A 102 16.16 1.21 15.19
CA ARG A 102 16.16 -0.13 14.60
C ARG A 102 15.09 -1.04 15.21
N GLU A 103 14.85 -0.94 16.52
CA GLU A 103 13.77 -1.68 17.19
C GLU A 103 12.40 -1.31 16.62
N ARG A 104 12.13 -0.01 16.42
CA ARG A 104 10.89 0.46 15.77
C ARG A 104 10.75 -0.07 14.35
N LEU A 105 11.80 0.01 13.53
CA LEU A 105 11.75 -0.49 12.16
C LEU A 105 11.59 -2.01 12.08
N ARG A 106 12.08 -2.76 13.07
CA ARG A 106 11.94 -4.22 13.16
C ARG A 106 10.65 -4.69 13.86
N GLY A 107 9.86 -3.77 14.41
CA GLY A 107 8.67 -4.11 15.20
C GLY A 107 8.97 -4.74 16.56
N LEU A 108 10.18 -4.53 17.11
CA LEU A 108 10.58 -5.03 18.44
C LEU A 108 10.23 -4.04 19.56
N ALA A 109 9.91 -2.80 19.20
CA ALA A 109 9.49 -1.79 20.17
C ALA A 109 8.12 -2.15 20.76
N ALA A 110 7.95 -1.97 22.07
CA ALA A 110 6.67 -2.14 22.73
C ALA A 110 5.62 -1.15 22.15
N PRO A 111 4.34 -1.54 22.07
CA PRO A 111 3.29 -0.64 21.59
C PRO A 111 3.20 0.60 22.48
N THR A 112 3.42 1.79 21.92
CA THR A 112 3.04 3.03 22.59
C THR A 112 1.53 3.16 22.53
N ARG A 113 0.87 3.34 23.68
CA ARG A 113 -0.58 3.58 23.75
C ARG A 113 -0.98 4.66 22.74
N VAL A 114 -1.83 4.29 21.79
CA VAL A 114 -2.50 5.24 20.90
C VAL A 114 -3.75 5.71 21.64
N SER A 115 -3.80 6.99 21.98
CA SER A 115 -5.03 7.62 22.44
C SER A 115 -5.82 8.01 21.20
N ILE A 116 -6.97 7.38 21.01
CA ILE A 116 -7.96 7.80 20.02
C ILE A 116 -8.97 8.65 20.77
N ASP A 117 -9.25 9.84 20.26
CA ASP A 117 -10.37 10.63 20.77
C ASP A 117 -11.66 9.88 20.44
N ALA A 118 -12.34 9.39 21.47
CA ALA A 118 -13.53 8.57 21.33
C ALA A 118 -14.68 9.33 20.68
N GLN A 119 -14.74 10.66 20.85
CA GLN A 119 -15.72 11.51 20.19
C GLN A 119 -15.46 11.57 18.68
N GLN A 120 -14.23 11.86 18.28
CA GLN A 120 -13.87 11.96 16.86
C GLN A 120 -14.12 10.63 16.13
N LEU A 121 -13.78 9.50 16.76
CA LEU A 121 -14.06 8.18 16.20
C LEU A 121 -15.56 7.90 16.08
N GLY A 122 -16.36 8.30 17.08
CA GLY A 122 -17.81 8.17 17.05
C GLY A 122 -18.43 8.96 15.89
N ASP A 123 -17.98 10.20 15.69
CA ASP A 123 -18.45 11.09 14.62
C ASP A 123 -18.09 10.56 13.23
N GLU A 124 -16.87 10.04 13.05
CA GLU A 124 -16.44 9.43 11.78
C GLU A 124 -17.22 8.14 11.45
N ILE A 125 -17.51 7.30 12.46
CA ILE A 125 -18.32 6.09 12.29
C ILE A 125 -19.76 6.46 11.89
N LEU A 126 -20.37 7.42 12.59
CA LEU A 126 -21.72 7.90 12.27
C LEU A 126 -21.80 8.46 10.86
N ALA A 127 -20.84 9.32 10.47
CA ALA A 127 -20.78 9.88 9.12
C ALA A 127 -20.64 8.80 8.04
N THR A 128 -19.85 7.75 8.31
CA THR A 128 -19.66 6.62 7.38
C THR A 128 -20.94 5.78 7.25
N LEU A 129 -21.65 5.55 8.36
CA LEU A 129 -22.92 4.82 8.36
C LEU A 129 -24.01 5.62 7.64
N ASP A 130 -24.12 6.93 7.89
CA ASP A 130 -25.09 7.79 7.21
C ASP A 130 -24.82 7.87 5.70
N ALA A 131 -23.56 7.96 5.29
CA ALA A 131 -23.18 7.90 3.87
C ALA A 131 -23.53 6.55 3.22
N ALA A 132 -23.46 5.45 3.97
CA ALA A 132 -23.84 4.12 3.50
C ALA A 132 -25.36 3.91 3.46
N MET A 133 -26.13 4.57 4.34
CA MET A 133 -27.59 4.46 4.40
C MET A 133 -28.33 5.50 3.53
N GLY A 134 -27.71 6.64 3.20
CA GLY A 134 -28.33 7.75 2.47
C GLY A 134 -28.41 7.61 0.94
N GLY A 135 -28.16 6.42 0.38
CA GLY A 135 -28.06 6.20 -1.07
C GLY A 135 -29.34 5.75 -1.81
N ASP A 136 -30.50 5.65 -1.14
CA ASP A 136 -31.71 5.07 -1.78
C ASP A 136 -33.01 5.84 -1.45
N ALA A 137 -32.98 7.17 -1.56
CA ALA A 137 -34.18 7.98 -1.44
C ALA A 137 -34.32 8.94 -2.62
N GLY A 138 -34.74 8.41 -3.76
CA GLY A 138 -35.35 9.21 -4.82
C GLY A 138 -35.06 8.71 -6.22
N ASP A 139 -35.90 7.81 -6.74
CA ASP A 139 -36.67 8.10 -7.96
C ASP A 139 -37.78 7.05 -8.16
N ASP A 140 -38.97 7.30 -7.58
CA ASP A 140 -40.22 6.77 -8.15
C ASP A 140 -41.30 7.85 -8.00
N ALA A 141 -41.27 8.77 -8.95
CA ALA A 141 -42.44 9.56 -9.33
C ALA A 141 -42.74 9.25 -10.80
N GLY A 142 -43.62 8.27 -11.03
CA GLY A 142 -44.19 7.95 -12.34
C GLY A 142 -45.40 7.02 -12.28
#